data_AF-B3GD68-F1
#
_entry.id   AF-B3GD68-F1
#
_cell.length_a   1.000
_cell.length_b   1.000
_cell.length_c   1.000
_cell.angle_alpha   90.00
_cell.angle_beta   90.00
_cell.angle_gamma   90.00
#
_symmetry.space_group_name_H-M   'P 1'
#
loop_
_entity.id
_entity.type
_entity.pdbx_description
1 polymer ?
#
loop_
_entity_poly.entity_id
_entity_poly.type
_entity_poly.pdbx_seq_one_letter_code
_entity_poly.pdbx_strand_id
1 'polypeptide(L)'
;GMAIRRLITKGVIPVCQVAPLSTSADGSTNLKEVLAKKIPAHNAKVKSFRAEHGNTVVQSVNIDMIYGGMRSMKGMVTETSVLDPEEGIRFRGYSIPECQKLLPKAKGGEEPLPEGIWWLLCTGDVPTEAQTAAITKEWNARADLPTHVVRMLDNFPDNLHPMAQFIAAIAALNNESKFAGAYARGVAKASYWEYAYEDSMDLLAKLPTVAAIIYRNLYRDGSAVSVIDP
;
A
#
# COMPACT_ATOMS: atom_id res chain seq x y z
N GLY A 1 -25.24 -29.98 -25.15
CA GLY A 1 -25.13 -31.44 -24.94
C GLY A 1 -24.90 -31.72 -23.47
N MET A 2 -25.74 -32.54 -22.88
CA MET A 2 -26.05 -32.67 -21.45
C MET A 2 -25.02 -33.53 -20.67
N ALA A 3 -23.73 -33.46 -21.01
CA ALA A 3 -22.72 -34.45 -20.56
C ALA A 3 -21.47 -33.89 -19.87
N ILE A 4 -21.45 -32.59 -19.49
CA ILE A 4 -20.37 -31.98 -18.68
C ILE A 4 -20.98 -31.26 -17.45
N ARG A 5 -21.98 -31.89 -16.84
CA ARG A 5 -22.66 -31.39 -15.62
C ARG A 5 -22.71 -32.42 -14.49
N ARG A 6 -21.96 -33.53 -14.57
CA ARG A 6 -22.06 -34.66 -13.61
C ARG A 6 -20.74 -35.15 -12.99
N LEU A 7 -19.62 -34.43 -13.13
CA LEU A 7 -18.34 -34.84 -12.53
C LEU A 7 -17.67 -33.79 -11.63
N ILE A 8 -18.36 -32.69 -11.29
CA ILE A 8 -17.86 -31.68 -10.35
C ILE A 8 -18.74 -31.68 -9.08
N THR A 9 -18.96 -32.86 -8.50
CA THR A 9 -19.72 -33.02 -7.23
C THR A 9 -18.96 -33.80 -6.16
N LYS A 10 -17.66 -34.09 -6.33
CA LYS A 10 -16.87 -34.73 -5.27
C LYS A 10 -15.47 -34.13 -5.19
N GLY A 11 -15.33 -33.13 -4.33
CA GLY A 11 -14.07 -32.45 -4.05
C GLY A 11 -14.33 -31.09 -3.41
N VAL A 12 -15.13 -31.07 -2.34
CA VAL A 12 -15.33 -29.87 -1.52
C VAL A 12 -14.03 -29.61 -0.78
N ILE A 13 -13.16 -28.78 -1.37
CA ILE A 13 -12.22 -28.00 -0.59
C ILE A 13 -13.06 -26.82 -0.10
N PRO A 14 -13.24 -26.62 1.21
CA PRO A 14 -13.92 -25.44 1.68
C PRO A 14 -13.10 -24.24 1.22
N VAL A 15 -13.74 -23.33 0.47
CA VAL A 15 -13.24 -21.96 0.33
C VAL A 15 -12.97 -21.51 1.76
N CYS A 16 -11.69 -21.27 2.08
CA CYS A 16 -11.30 -20.77 3.38
C CYS A 16 -11.99 -19.42 3.54
N GLN A 17 -13.13 -19.40 4.23
CA GLN A 17 -13.77 -18.17 4.65
C GLN A 17 -12.72 -17.42 5.46
N VAL A 18 -12.19 -16.35 4.87
CA VAL A 18 -11.36 -15.41 5.60
C VAL A 18 -12.29 -14.79 6.62
N ALA A 19 -12.27 -15.30 7.85
CA ALA A 19 -13.00 -14.70 8.95
C ALA A 19 -12.57 -13.21 9.01
N PRO A 20 -13.51 -12.25 9.04
CA PRO A 20 -13.16 -10.86 9.25
C PRO A 20 -12.35 -10.80 10.54
N LEU A 21 -11.14 -10.22 10.46
CA LEU A 21 -10.36 -9.92 11.65
C LEU A 21 -11.27 -9.14 12.60
N SER A 22 -11.37 -9.60 13.83
CA SER A 22 -12.20 -9.01 14.88
C SER A 22 -12.12 -7.48 14.89
N THR A 23 -13.26 -6.83 14.62
CA THR A 23 -13.47 -5.38 14.66
C THR A 23 -13.44 -4.90 16.10
N SER A 24 -12.27 -4.49 16.57
CA SER A 24 -12.17 -3.53 17.66
C SER A 24 -11.17 -2.51 17.17
N ALA A 25 -11.69 -1.44 16.55
CA ALA A 25 -10.87 -0.30 16.18
C ALA A 25 -10.18 0.18 17.46
N ASP A 26 -8.87 0.00 17.52
CA ASP A 26 -8.04 0.58 18.56
C ASP A 26 -8.35 2.08 18.58
N GLY A 27 -8.68 2.63 19.76
CA GLY A 27 -9.06 4.04 19.88
C GLY A 27 -7.89 5.01 19.61
N SER A 28 -6.67 4.50 19.44
CA SER A 28 -5.51 5.30 19.07
C SER A 28 -5.64 5.84 17.64
N THR A 29 -5.32 7.12 17.47
CA THR A 29 -5.17 7.77 16.16
C THR A 29 -3.77 7.60 15.58
N ASN A 30 -2.82 7.04 16.35
CA ASN A 30 -1.46 6.79 15.90
C ASN A 30 -1.36 5.46 15.15
N LEU A 31 -1.28 5.52 13.82
CA LEU A 31 -1.21 4.33 12.97
C LEU A 31 -0.01 3.42 13.29
N LYS A 32 1.13 3.98 13.67
CA LYS A 32 2.34 3.20 14.02
C LYS A 32 2.11 2.34 15.26
N GLU A 33 1.43 2.88 16.27
CA GLU A 33 1.08 2.14 17.49
C GLU A 33 0.09 1.01 17.21
N VAL A 34 -0.93 1.29 16.39
CA VAL A 34 -1.93 0.29 15.97
C VAL A 34 -1.24 -0.85 15.22
N LEU A 35 -0.32 -0.52 14.30
CA LEU A 35 0.51 -1.52 13.60
C LEU A 35 1.38 -2.32 14.56
N ALA A 36 2.06 -1.67 15.52
CA ALA A 36 2.91 -2.34 16.50
C ALA A 36 2.15 -3.41 17.30
N LYS A 37 0.88 -3.17 17.61
CA LYS A 37 0.01 -4.14 18.30
C LYS A 37 -0.41 -5.31 17.39
N LYS A 38 -0.66 -5.05 16.11
CA LYS A 38 -1.14 -6.07 15.16
C LYS A 38 -0.04 -6.98 14.60
N ILE A 39 1.18 -6.47 14.44
CA ILE A 39 2.30 -7.22 13.84
C ILE A 39 2.63 -8.53 14.59
N PRO A 40 2.75 -8.57 15.94
CA PRO A 40 3.04 -9.81 16.67
C PRO A 40 1.97 -10.89 16.45
N ALA A 41 0.70 -10.52 16.45
CA ALA A 41 -0.40 -11.45 16.22
C ALA A 41 -0.37 -12.02 14.79
N HIS A 42 -0.11 -11.17 13.79
CA HIS A 42 0.03 -11.62 12.40
C HIS A 42 1.26 -12.52 12.21
N ASN A 43 2.40 -12.18 12.82
CA ASN A 43 3.61 -13.01 12.80
C ASN A 43 3.36 -14.40 13.40
N ALA A 44 2.63 -14.47 14.53
CA ALA A 44 2.25 -15.75 15.14
C ALA A 44 1.35 -16.58 14.22
N LYS A 45 0.35 -15.94 13.58
CA LYS A 45 -0.53 -16.59 12.59
C LYS A 45 0.25 -17.15 11.40
N VAL A 46 1.17 -16.38 10.82
CA VAL A 46 1.99 -16.85 9.69
C VAL A 46 2.92 -17.98 10.13
N LYS A 47 3.50 -17.89 11.33
CA LYS A 47 4.35 -18.94 11.88
C LYS A 47 3.59 -20.25 12.09
N SER A 48 2.38 -20.21 12.65
CA SER A 48 1.55 -21.41 12.84
C SER A 48 1.11 -22.00 11.50
N PHE A 49 0.64 -21.15 10.57
CA PHE A 49 0.21 -21.58 9.24
C PHE A 49 1.34 -22.29 8.48
N ARG A 50 2.57 -21.75 8.53
CA ARG A 50 3.74 -22.38 7.90
C ARG A 50 4.19 -23.66 8.60
N ALA A 51 4.00 -23.76 9.92
CA ALA A 51 4.29 -25.00 10.64
C ALA A 51 3.34 -26.14 10.22
N GLU A 52 2.07 -25.81 9.95
CA GLU A 52 1.05 -26.77 9.54
C GLU A 52 1.12 -27.12 8.02
N HIS A 53 1.32 -26.12 7.17
CA HIS A 53 1.19 -26.25 5.71
C HIS A 53 2.46 -25.96 4.92
N GLY A 54 3.63 -25.88 5.56
CA GLY A 54 4.88 -25.46 4.92
C GLY A 54 5.31 -26.33 3.72
N ASN A 55 4.89 -27.60 3.67
CA ASN A 55 5.19 -28.53 2.58
C ASN A 55 3.99 -28.78 1.65
N THR A 56 2.88 -28.06 1.82
CA THR A 56 1.68 -28.24 1.01
C THR A 56 1.92 -27.73 -0.41
N VAL A 57 1.75 -28.59 -1.41
CA VAL A 57 1.88 -28.22 -2.83
C VAL A 57 0.68 -27.37 -3.24
N VAL A 58 0.91 -26.10 -3.60
CA VAL A 58 -0.15 -25.14 -3.98
C VAL A 58 -0.45 -25.11 -5.48
N GLN A 59 0.49 -25.57 -6.31
CA GLN A 59 0.42 -25.61 -7.77
C GLN A 59 1.58 -26.44 -8.35
N SER A 60 1.38 -27.08 -9.51
CA SER A 60 2.45 -27.64 -10.34
C SER A 60 2.96 -26.61 -11.36
N VAL A 61 4.27 -26.62 -11.63
CA VAL A 61 4.92 -25.72 -12.59
C VAL A 61 5.24 -26.49 -13.87
N ASN A 62 4.95 -25.90 -15.03
CA ASN A 62 5.30 -26.45 -16.35
C ASN A 62 6.22 -25.49 -17.13
N ILE A 63 6.71 -25.96 -18.28
CA ILE A 63 7.67 -25.22 -19.13
C ILE A 63 7.05 -23.92 -19.67
N ASP A 64 5.78 -23.94 -20.07
CA ASP A 64 5.09 -22.75 -20.61
C ASP A 64 4.93 -21.64 -19.57
N MET A 65 4.69 -21.99 -18.30
CA MET A 65 4.64 -21.00 -17.22
C MET A 65 6.00 -20.32 -17.00
N ILE A 66 7.10 -21.02 -17.25
CA ILE A 66 8.46 -20.47 -17.11
C ILE A 66 8.76 -19.52 -18.28
N TYR A 67 8.62 -19.99 -19.52
CA TYR A 67 8.87 -19.15 -20.70
C TYR A 67 7.86 -18.01 -20.86
N GLY A 68 6.65 -18.18 -20.34
CA GLY A 68 5.59 -17.16 -20.30
C GLY A 68 5.72 -16.15 -19.17
N GLY A 69 6.85 -16.11 -18.45
CA GLY A 69 7.10 -15.11 -17.42
C GLY A 69 6.22 -15.28 -16.17
N MET A 70 6.12 -16.50 -15.64
CA MET A 70 5.32 -16.84 -14.45
C MET A 70 3.81 -16.64 -14.62
N ARG A 71 3.30 -16.60 -15.85
CA ARG A 71 1.86 -16.47 -16.10
C ARG A 71 1.09 -17.60 -15.39
N SER A 72 0.09 -17.19 -14.60
CA SER A 72 -0.75 -18.09 -13.78
C SER A 72 0.00 -18.87 -12.69
N MET A 73 1.25 -18.51 -12.36
CA MET A 73 2.02 -19.13 -11.29
C MET A 73 1.81 -18.37 -9.97
N LYS A 74 1.43 -19.10 -8.91
CA LYS A 74 1.37 -18.55 -7.54
C LYS A 74 2.79 -18.40 -6.99
N GLY A 75 3.37 -17.21 -7.12
CA GLY A 75 4.78 -16.95 -6.77
C GLY A 75 5.04 -16.05 -5.56
N MET A 76 4.04 -15.32 -5.07
CA MET A 76 4.23 -14.36 -3.97
C MET A 76 3.00 -14.26 -3.07
N VAL A 77 3.23 -13.79 -1.84
CA VAL A 77 2.17 -13.48 -0.87
C VAL A 77 1.91 -11.98 -0.88
N THR A 78 0.65 -11.59 -1.04
CA THR A 78 0.19 -10.19 -1.00
C THR A 78 -1.02 -10.09 -0.08
N GLU A 79 -0.86 -9.38 1.04
CA GLU A 79 -1.86 -9.35 2.13
C GLU A 79 -2.87 -8.20 2.02
N THR A 80 -2.55 -7.15 1.26
CA THR A 80 -3.31 -5.90 1.20
C THR A 80 -4.56 -6.00 0.34
N SER A 81 -4.50 -6.77 -0.75
CA SER A 81 -5.61 -6.91 -1.68
C SER A 81 -5.62 -8.25 -2.40
N VAL A 82 -6.81 -8.67 -2.84
CA VAL A 82 -7.04 -9.89 -3.61
C VAL A 82 -8.07 -9.60 -4.70
N LEU A 83 -7.82 -10.11 -5.91
CA LEU A 83 -8.76 -9.99 -7.02
C LEU A 83 -9.80 -11.12 -6.94
N ASP A 84 -11.05 -10.75 -6.67
CA ASP A 84 -12.22 -11.62 -6.74
C ASP A 84 -12.67 -11.74 -8.22
N PRO A 85 -12.91 -12.96 -8.75
CA PRO A 85 -13.31 -13.13 -10.14
C PRO A 85 -14.70 -12.54 -10.47
N GLU A 86 -15.59 -12.39 -9.49
CA GLU A 86 -16.95 -11.88 -9.69
C GLU A 86 -17.07 -10.40 -9.30
N GLU A 87 -16.48 -10.04 -8.16
CA GLU A 87 -16.68 -8.73 -7.52
C GLU A 87 -15.50 -7.76 -7.75
N GLY A 88 -14.45 -8.22 -8.44
CA GLY A 88 -13.26 -7.42 -8.72
C GLY A 88 -12.30 -7.29 -7.54
N ILE A 89 -11.51 -6.21 -7.51
CA ILE A 89 -10.47 -6.05 -6.49
C ILE A 89 -11.09 -5.79 -5.12
N ARG A 90 -10.59 -6.50 -4.10
CA ARG A 90 -10.94 -6.31 -2.69
C ARG A 90 -9.74 -5.79 -1.90
N PHE A 91 -9.94 -4.75 -1.11
CA PHE A 91 -8.95 -4.21 -0.17
C PHE A 91 -9.22 -4.79 1.21
N ARG A 92 -8.31 -5.64 1.70
CA ARG A 92 -8.47 -6.34 3.00
C ARG A 92 -9.83 -7.05 3.15
N GLY A 93 -10.40 -7.54 2.05
CA GLY A 93 -11.70 -8.22 2.00
C GLY A 93 -12.89 -7.33 1.58
N TYR A 94 -12.76 -6.01 1.67
CA TYR A 94 -13.79 -5.06 1.28
C TYR A 94 -13.73 -4.77 -0.23
N SER A 95 -14.85 -4.93 -0.92
CA SER A 95 -15.02 -4.51 -2.32
C SER A 95 -14.96 -2.98 -2.46
N ILE A 96 -14.78 -2.48 -3.68
CA ILE A 96 -14.80 -1.03 -3.95
C ILE A 96 -16.12 -0.39 -3.50
N PRO A 97 -17.31 -0.93 -3.81
CA PRO A 97 -18.57 -0.35 -3.34
C PRO A 97 -18.71 -0.33 -1.82
N GLU A 98 -18.16 -1.32 -1.10
CA GLU A 98 -18.11 -1.31 0.36
C GLU A 98 -17.17 -0.22 0.88
N CYS A 99 -16.00 -0.05 0.27
CA CYS A 99 -15.05 1.01 0.61
C CYS A 99 -15.68 2.40 0.44
N GLN A 100 -16.40 2.65 -0.67
CA GLN A 100 -17.09 3.93 -0.90
C GLN A 100 -18.19 4.25 0.13
N LYS A 101 -18.78 3.21 0.74
CA LYS A 101 -19.81 3.36 1.76
C LYS A 101 -19.22 3.53 3.16
N LEU A 102 -18.16 2.80 3.47
CA LEU A 102 -17.63 2.66 4.83
C LEU A 102 -16.48 3.64 5.14
N LEU A 103 -15.67 4.01 4.16
CA LEU A 103 -14.50 4.85 4.40
C LEU A 103 -14.90 6.32 4.61
N PRO A 104 -14.22 7.03 5.52
CA PRO A 104 -14.43 8.47 5.72
C PRO A 104 -14.22 9.30 4.45
N LYS A 105 -14.97 10.40 4.37
CA LYS A 105 -15.03 11.31 3.23
C LYS A 105 -14.64 12.71 3.67
N ALA A 106 -14.21 13.53 2.71
CA ALA A 106 -14.02 14.96 2.97
C ALA A 106 -15.34 15.62 3.39
N LYS A 107 -15.27 16.70 4.17
CA LYS A 107 -16.46 17.48 4.54
C LYS A 107 -17.16 18.02 3.28
N GLY A 108 -18.38 17.56 3.02
CA GLY A 108 -19.14 17.93 1.83
C GLY A 108 -18.71 17.18 0.55
N GLY A 109 -17.79 16.22 0.66
CA GLY A 109 -17.40 15.33 -0.44
C GLY A 109 -18.15 14.00 -0.39
N GLU A 110 -18.25 13.34 -1.55
CA GLU A 110 -18.93 12.05 -1.69
C GLU A 110 -17.96 10.87 -1.85
N GLU A 111 -16.70 11.15 -2.19
CA GLU A 111 -15.66 10.16 -2.45
C GLU A 111 -14.82 9.85 -1.20
N PRO A 112 -14.39 8.58 -1.03
CA PRO A 112 -13.58 8.17 0.11
C PRO A 112 -12.17 8.78 0.06
N LEU A 113 -11.65 9.15 1.24
CA LEU A 113 -10.32 9.73 1.35
C LEU A 113 -9.21 8.66 1.17
N PRO A 114 -8.15 8.94 0.38
CA PRO A 114 -6.99 8.05 0.24
C PRO A 114 -6.31 7.71 1.57
N GLU A 115 -6.31 8.62 2.53
CA GLU A 115 -5.84 8.42 3.91
C GLU A 115 -6.58 7.26 4.59
N GLY A 116 -7.89 7.17 4.36
CA GLY A 116 -8.72 6.10 4.90
C GLY A 116 -8.40 4.75 4.25
N ILE A 117 -8.15 4.75 2.94
CA ILE A 117 -7.69 3.57 2.20
C ILE A 117 -6.32 3.12 2.74
N TRP A 118 -5.37 4.04 2.96
CA TRP A 118 -4.06 3.72 3.50
C TRP A 118 -4.16 3.04 4.87
N TRP A 119 -4.98 3.59 5.77
CA TRP A 119 -5.24 2.98 7.07
C TRP A 119 -5.80 1.56 6.94
N LEU A 120 -6.81 1.37 6.07
CA LEU A 120 -7.39 0.06 5.80
C LEU A 120 -6.31 -0.92 5.32
N LEU A 121 -5.51 -0.54 4.32
CA LEU A 121 -4.47 -1.40 3.77
C LEU A 121 -3.41 -1.76 4.81
N CYS A 122 -3.04 -0.85 5.70
CA CYS A 122 -2.07 -1.11 6.78
C CYS A 122 -2.64 -2.03 7.87
N THR A 123 -3.86 -1.78 8.33
CA THR A 123 -4.39 -2.36 9.58
C THR A 123 -5.40 -3.49 9.37
N GLY A 124 -6.07 -3.52 8.21
CA GLY A 124 -7.25 -4.35 7.97
C GLY A 124 -8.55 -3.77 8.52
N ASP A 125 -8.52 -2.63 9.20
CA ASP A 125 -9.69 -2.02 9.84
C ASP A 125 -10.19 -0.82 9.05
N VAL A 126 -11.51 -0.60 9.05
CA VAL A 126 -12.10 0.65 8.55
C VAL A 126 -11.79 1.77 9.56
N PRO A 127 -11.09 2.85 9.16
CA PRO A 127 -10.75 3.93 10.08
C PRO A 127 -11.96 4.78 10.46
N THR A 128 -11.86 5.40 11.63
CA THR A 128 -12.72 6.51 12.03
C THR A 128 -12.32 7.82 11.33
N GLU A 129 -13.20 8.82 11.34
CA GLU A 129 -12.89 10.17 10.86
C GLU A 129 -11.67 10.78 11.57
N ALA A 130 -11.56 10.58 12.89
CA ALA A 130 -10.43 11.08 13.68
C ALA A 130 -9.10 10.43 13.29
N GLN A 131 -9.09 9.11 13.02
CA GLN A 131 -7.92 8.39 12.51
C GLN A 131 -7.53 8.89 11.11
N THR A 132 -8.50 9.10 10.24
CA THR A 132 -8.27 9.60 8.88
C THR A 132 -7.67 11.02 8.92
N ALA A 133 -8.25 11.90 9.74
CA ALA A 133 -7.73 13.26 9.93
C ALA A 133 -6.31 13.29 10.53
N ALA A 134 -5.97 12.32 11.39
CA ALA A 134 -4.61 12.19 11.91
C ALA A 134 -3.60 11.85 10.81
N ILE A 135 -3.96 10.98 9.86
CA ILE A 135 -3.12 10.69 8.69
C ILE A 135 -2.97 11.92 7.80
N THR A 136 -4.05 12.66 7.52
CA THR A 136 -3.98 13.91 6.74
C THR A 136 -2.99 14.88 7.38
N LYS A 137 -3.11 15.12 8.69
CA LYS A 137 -2.19 16.00 9.43
C LYS A 137 -0.74 15.52 9.36
N GLU A 138 -0.54 14.21 9.48
CA GLU A 138 0.79 13.61 9.44
C GLU A 138 1.43 13.74 8.05
N TRP A 139 0.67 13.54 6.97
CA TRP A 139 1.16 13.74 5.60
C TRP A 139 1.44 15.21 5.32
N ASN A 140 0.55 16.13 5.71
CA ASN A 140 0.79 17.57 5.57
C ASN A 140 2.11 17.99 6.24
N ALA A 141 2.40 17.46 7.44
CA ALA A 141 3.63 17.75 8.18
C ALA A 141 4.90 17.13 7.57
N ARG A 142 4.78 16.15 6.66
CA ARG A 142 5.91 15.39 6.06
C ARG A 142 6.17 15.73 4.59
N ALA A 143 5.32 16.56 3.97
CA ALA A 143 5.28 16.76 2.53
C ALA A 143 6.36 17.73 1.98
N ASP A 144 7.16 18.35 2.85
CA ASP A 144 8.28 19.22 2.46
C ASP A 144 9.35 18.47 1.67
N LEU A 145 9.82 19.09 0.58
CA LEU A 145 10.87 18.54 -0.26
C LEU A 145 12.24 19.17 0.05
N PRO A 146 13.32 18.36 0.03
CA PRO A 146 14.67 18.89 0.15
C PRO A 146 15.02 19.81 -1.02
N THR A 147 15.75 20.88 -0.74
CA THR A 147 16.16 21.89 -1.75
C THR A 147 16.93 21.27 -2.93
N HIS A 148 17.64 20.17 -2.73
CA HIS A 148 18.36 19.50 -3.83
C HIS A 148 17.40 18.80 -4.80
N VAL A 149 16.27 18.26 -4.33
CA VAL A 149 15.26 17.62 -5.18
C VAL A 149 14.48 18.66 -5.98
N VAL A 150 14.08 19.76 -5.34
CA VAL A 150 13.40 20.88 -6.01
C VAL A 150 14.27 21.44 -7.14
N ARG A 151 15.54 21.76 -6.84
CA ARG A 151 16.48 22.24 -7.86
C ARG A 151 16.70 21.24 -8.99
N MET A 152 16.71 19.93 -8.69
CA MET A 152 16.84 18.91 -9.74
C MET A 152 15.62 18.90 -10.66
N LEU A 153 14.40 18.96 -10.09
CA LEU A 153 13.15 19.02 -10.85
C LEU A 153 13.05 20.26 -11.74
N ASP A 154 13.49 21.42 -11.25
CA ASP A 154 13.47 22.68 -12.00
C ASP A 154 14.47 22.74 -13.15
N ASN A 155 15.48 21.86 -13.15
CA ASN A 155 16.53 21.81 -14.17
C ASN A 155 16.37 20.66 -15.15
N PHE A 156 15.31 19.84 -15.05
CA PHE A 156 15.05 18.83 -16.07
C PHE A 156 14.68 19.50 -17.40
N PRO A 157 15.14 18.96 -18.54
CA PRO A 157 14.76 19.50 -19.84
C PRO A 157 13.31 19.14 -20.16
N ASP A 158 12.61 20.03 -20.87
CA ASP A 158 11.18 19.88 -21.20
C ASP A 158 10.86 18.63 -22.04
N ASN A 159 11.86 18.06 -22.71
CA ASN A 159 11.72 16.84 -23.50
C ASN A 159 11.90 15.55 -22.68
N LEU A 160 12.26 15.64 -21.39
CA LEU A 160 12.35 14.49 -20.51
C LEU A 160 10.96 14.06 -20.05
N HIS A 161 10.60 12.80 -20.34
CA HIS A 161 9.29 12.25 -20.03
C HIS A 161 8.94 12.42 -18.53
N PRO A 162 7.70 12.83 -18.16
CA PRO A 162 7.32 13.11 -16.78
C PRO A 162 7.56 11.94 -15.82
N MET A 163 7.32 10.70 -16.26
CA MET A 163 7.63 9.51 -15.44
C MET A 163 9.13 9.33 -15.17
N ALA A 164 10.01 9.73 -16.10
CA ALA A 164 11.45 9.67 -15.87
C ALA A 164 11.89 10.73 -14.85
N GLN A 165 11.32 11.93 -14.93
CA GLN A 165 11.53 12.97 -13.91
C GLN A 165 11.05 12.51 -12.52
N PHE A 166 9.86 11.88 -12.47
CA PHE A 166 9.27 11.37 -11.24
C PHE A 166 10.11 10.29 -10.57
N ILE A 167 10.55 9.28 -11.34
CA ILE A 167 11.41 8.20 -10.84
C ILE A 167 12.76 8.75 -10.36
N ALA A 168 13.36 9.68 -11.11
CA ALA A 168 14.63 10.30 -10.73
C ALA A 168 14.49 11.10 -9.41
N ALA A 169 13.40 11.86 -9.24
CA ALA A 169 13.11 12.57 -8.01
C ALA A 169 12.91 11.64 -6.81
N ILE A 170 12.15 10.55 -6.98
CA ILE A 170 11.97 9.53 -5.93
C ILE A 170 13.30 8.88 -5.56
N ALA A 171 14.15 8.57 -6.54
CA ALA A 171 15.47 8.02 -6.28
C ALA A 171 16.37 9.00 -5.50
N ALA A 172 16.31 10.31 -5.82
CA ALA A 172 17.06 11.34 -5.10
C ALA A 172 16.58 11.51 -3.64
N LEU A 173 15.27 11.36 -3.38
CA LEU A 173 14.70 11.40 -2.03
C LEU A 173 15.26 10.33 -1.09
N ASN A 174 15.88 9.26 -1.61
CA ASN A 174 16.51 8.21 -0.80
C ASN A 174 17.62 8.74 0.13
N ASN A 175 18.21 9.91 -0.14
CA ASN A 175 19.21 10.52 0.76
C ASN A 175 18.65 10.77 2.19
N GLU A 176 17.33 10.93 2.33
CA GLU A 176 16.67 11.13 3.62
C GLU A 176 16.10 9.84 4.23
N SER A 177 16.36 8.67 3.62
CA SER A 177 15.81 7.39 4.08
C SER A 177 16.27 7.07 5.51
N LYS A 178 15.30 7.02 6.41
CA LYS A 178 15.49 6.61 7.81
C LYS A 178 15.80 5.12 7.86
N PHE A 179 15.21 4.31 6.98
CA PHE A 179 15.49 2.88 6.88
C PHE A 179 16.93 2.61 6.46
N ALA A 180 17.42 3.25 5.39
CA ALA A 180 18.79 3.08 4.93
C ALA A 180 19.80 3.45 6.03
N GLY A 181 19.59 4.59 6.69
CA GLY A 181 20.42 5.03 7.82
C GLY A 181 20.37 4.07 9.01
N ALA A 182 19.18 3.56 9.38
CA ALA A 182 19.02 2.61 10.48
C ALA A 182 19.66 1.25 10.17
N TYR A 183 19.49 0.75 8.94
CA TYR A 183 20.10 -0.50 8.49
C TYR A 183 21.63 -0.44 8.56
N ALA A 184 22.23 0.66 8.10
CA ALA A 184 23.67 0.88 8.17
C ALA A 184 24.22 0.90 9.61
N ARG A 185 23.40 1.34 10.58
CA ARG A 185 23.71 1.29 12.02
C ARG A 185 23.52 -0.10 12.66
N GLY A 186 23.02 -1.08 11.92
CA GLY A 186 22.85 -2.46 12.40
C GLY A 186 21.66 -2.67 13.33
N VAL A 187 20.54 -1.94 13.12
CA VAL A 187 19.32 -2.17 13.90
C VAL A 187 18.79 -3.60 13.75
N ALA A 188 18.06 -4.08 14.76
CA ALA A 188 17.53 -5.44 14.75
C ALA A 188 16.50 -5.64 13.62
N LYS A 189 16.51 -6.84 13.02
CA LYS A 189 15.54 -7.20 11.96
C LYS A 189 14.08 -7.02 12.40
N ALA A 190 13.78 -7.24 13.68
CA ALA A 190 12.43 -7.09 14.22
C ALA A 190 11.91 -5.64 14.18
N SER A 191 12.79 -4.63 14.14
CA SER A 191 12.42 -3.21 14.08
C SER A 191 12.47 -2.62 12.67
N TYR A 192 12.79 -3.42 11.64
CA TYR A 192 12.85 -2.94 10.25
C TYR A 192 11.56 -2.29 9.77
N TRP A 193 10.41 -2.84 10.18
CA TRP A 193 9.10 -2.31 9.80
C TRP A 193 8.88 -0.89 10.33
N GLU A 194 9.48 -0.53 11.46
CA GLU A 194 9.30 0.80 12.07
C GLU A 194 9.89 1.89 11.20
N TYR A 195 11.06 1.64 10.59
CA TYR A 195 11.72 2.58 9.70
C TYR A 195 11.15 2.52 8.28
N ALA A 196 10.73 1.34 7.82
CA ALA A 196 10.01 1.21 6.56
C ALA A 196 8.67 1.96 6.60
N TYR A 197 7.98 1.95 7.74
CA TYR A 197 6.78 2.76 7.99
C TYR A 197 7.09 4.26 7.87
N GLU A 198 8.14 4.74 8.54
CA GLU A 198 8.52 6.15 8.46
C GLU A 198 8.82 6.60 7.03
N ASP A 199 9.62 5.83 6.30
CA ASP A 199 9.98 6.16 4.91
C ASP A 199 8.77 6.07 3.98
N SER A 200 7.83 5.14 4.22
CA SER A 200 6.59 5.04 3.45
C SER A 200 5.68 6.24 3.68
N MET A 201 5.55 6.70 4.93
CA MET A 201 4.76 7.89 5.28
C MET A 201 5.38 9.16 4.71
N ASP A 202 6.71 9.31 4.81
CA ASP A 202 7.43 10.45 4.23
C ASP A 202 7.31 10.45 2.70
N LEU A 203 7.45 9.30 2.06
CA LEU A 203 7.36 9.19 0.61
C LEU A 203 5.95 9.57 0.13
N LEU A 204 4.91 8.94 0.68
CA LEU A 204 3.52 9.21 0.28
C LEU A 204 3.15 10.69 0.44
N ALA A 205 3.61 11.33 1.51
CA ALA A 205 3.43 12.76 1.73
C ALA A 205 4.09 13.63 0.65
N LYS A 206 5.27 13.24 0.18
CA LYS A 206 6.08 14.02 -0.80
C LYS A 206 5.66 13.79 -2.25
N LEU A 207 5.03 12.66 -2.59
CA LEU A 207 4.66 12.32 -3.97
C LEU A 207 3.79 13.39 -4.68
N PRO A 208 2.74 13.95 -4.04
CA PRO A 208 1.92 14.98 -4.69
C PRO A 208 2.71 16.24 -5.01
N THR A 209 3.59 16.69 -4.10
CA THR A 209 4.45 17.86 -4.31
C THR A 209 5.39 17.65 -5.50
N VAL A 210 6.04 16.49 -5.59
CA VAL A 210 6.91 16.14 -6.73
C VAL A 210 6.09 16.13 -8.03
N ALA A 211 4.94 15.47 -8.04
CA ALA A 211 4.09 15.37 -9.22
C ALA A 211 3.58 16.76 -9.67
N ALA A 212 3.23 17.63 -8.72
CA ALA A 212 2.78 18.99 -9.00
C ALA A 212 3.90 19.86 -9.61
N ILE A 213 5.14 19.77 -9.11
CA ILE A 213 6.28 20.48 -9.69
C ILE A 213 6.50 20.03 -11.13
N ILE A 214 6.55 18.71 -11.39
CA ILE A 214 6.72 18.17 -12.75
C ILE A 214 5.61 18.67 -13.69
N TYR A 215 4.35 18.61 -13.23
CA TYR A 215 3.23 19.08 -14.03
C TYR A 215 3.33 20.58 -14.36
N ARG A 216 3.75 21.41 -13.39
CA ARG A 216 3.87 22.85 -13.61
C ARG A 216 5.07 23.21 -14.49
N ASN A 217 6.20 22.53 -14.34
CA ASN A 217 7.38 22.73 -15.17
C ASN A 217 7.07 22.39 -16.64
N LEU A 218 6.37 21.29 -16.91
CA LEU A 218 6.06 20.87 -18.28
C LEU A 218 4.87 21.61 -18.91
N TYR A 219 3.85 22.01 -18.13
CA TYR A 219 2.56 22.43 -18.68
C TYR A 219 2.03 23.76 -18.17
N ARG A 220 2.72 24.43 -17.24
CA ARG A 220 2.29 25.70 -16.59
C ARG A 220 3.48 26.65 -16.33
N ASP A 221 4.38 26.76 -17.31
CA ASP A 221 5.48 27.73 -17.37
C ASP A 221 6.44 27.69 -16.16
N GLY A 222 6.56 26.55 -15.48
CA GLY A 222 7.41 26.43 -14.27
C GLY A 222 6.92 27.27 -13.08
N SER A 223 5.64 27.63 -13.05
CA SER A 223 5.09 28.43 -11.96
C SER A 223 5.13 27.69 -10.62
N ALA A 224 5.41 28.42 -9.54
CA ALA A 224 5.65 27.83 -8.21
C ALA A 224 4.43 27.06 -7.67
N VAL A 225 4.67 25.85 -7.16
CA VAL A 225 3.66 25.08 -6.40
C VAL A 225 3.35 25.81 -5.09
N SER A 226 2.07 25.88 -4.73
CA SER A 226 1.61 26.54 -3.50
C SER A 226 2.08 25.81 -2.24
N VAL A 227 2.12 26.53 -1.12
CA VAL A 227 2.42 25.96 0.20
C VAL A 227 1.34 24.96 0.60
N ILE A 228 1.74 23.88 1.29
CA ILE A 228 0.83 22.88 1.85
C ILE A 228 -0.09 23.57 2.87
N ASP A 229 -1.40 23.35 2.75
CA ASP A 229 -2.38 23.81 3.74
C ASP A 229 -2.33 22.88 4.97
N PRO A 230 -2.07 23.39 6.19
CA PRO A 230 -1.88 22.57 7.39
C PRO A 230 -3.06 21.65 7.75
#